data_AF-A0A964VGJ5-F1
#
_entry.id   AF-A0A964VGJ5-F1
#
_cell.length_a   1.000
_cell.length_b   1.000
_cell.length_c   1.000
_cell.angle_alpha   90.00
_cell.angle_beta   90.00
_cell.angle_gamma   90.00
#
_symmetry.space_group_name_H-M   'P 1'
#
loop_
_entity.id
_entity.type
_entity.pdbx_description
1 polymer ?
#
loop_
_entity_poly.entity_id
_entity_poly.type
_entity_poly.pdbx_seq_one_letter_code
_entity_poly.pdbx_strand_id
1 'polypeptide(L)' 'MPTLKKRLNMSLPDDIEEALSKLSKRDHMPQATKALYLLRIALEIEEDDVWNAIAERRDRKDSTFVSHEKAWR' A
#
# COMPACT_ATOMS: atom_id res chain seq x y z
N MET A 1 9.53 -23.18 -19.72
CA MET A 1 10.18 -22.47 -18.59
C MET A 1 9.14 -22.26 -17.50
N PRO A 2 9.37 -22.70 -16.25
CA PRO A 2 8.53 -22.28 -15.14
C PRO A 2 8.75 -20.77 -14.97
N THR A 3 7.69 -19.99 -15.07
CA THR A 3 7.77 -18.54 -14.92
C THR A 3 8.14 -18.21 -13.47
N LEU A 4 9.08 -17.28 -13.25
CA LEU A 4 9.50 -16.79 -11.93
C LEU A 4 8.38 -16.08 -11.12
N LYS A 5 7.18 -15.98 -11.70
CA LYS A 5 6.05 -15.28 -11.11
C LYS A 5 5.43 -16.13 -10.01
N LYS A 6 5.49 -15.66 -8.77
CA LYS A 6 4.74 -16.24 -7.65
C LYS A 6 3.23 -16.02 -7.90
N ARG A 7 2.43 -17.06 -7.71
CA ARG A 7 0.97 -17.02 -7.85
C ARG A 7 0.33 -16.93 -6.47
N LEU A 8 -0.69 -16.10 -6.34
CA LEU A 8 -1.53 -16.02 -5.16
C LEU A 8 -2.94 -16.48 -5.56
N ASN A 9 -3.39 -17.60 -5.01
CA ASN A 9 -4.75 -18.09 -5.18
C ASN A 9 -5.52 -17.80 -3.90
N MET A 10 -6.66 -17.13 -4.00
CA MET A 10 -7.49 -16.78 -2.84
C MET A 10 -8.97 -16.84 -3.19
N SER A 11 -9.78 -17.21 -2.21
CA SER A 11 -11.24 -17.08 -2.28
C SER A 11 -11.63 -15.66 -1.90
N LEU A 12 -12.50 -15.04 -2.70
CA LEU A 12 -13.02 -13.70 -2.43
C LEU A 12 -14.46 -13.81 -1.91
N PRO A 13 -14.80 -13.11 -0.82
CA PRO A 13 -16.19 -12.87 -0.44
C PRO A 13 -16.95 -12.11 -1.55
N ASP A 14 -18.27 -12.33 -1.65
CA ASP A 14 -19.12 -11.78 -2.71
C ASP A 14 -19.07 -10.25 -2.79
N ASP A 15 -19.01 -9.57 -1.64
CA ASP A 15 -18.95 -8.10 -1.55
C ASP A 15 -17.62 -7.55 -2.10
N ILE A 16 -16.50 -8.22 -1.81
CA ILE A 16 -15.18 -7.86 -2.32
C ILE A 16 -15.09 -8.13 -3.83
N GLU A 17 -15.63 -9.25 -4.31
CA GLU A 17 -15.68 -9.55 -5.73
C GLU A 17 -16.49 -8.49 -6.50
N GLU A 18 -17.66 -8.12 -5.99
CA GLU A 18 -18.51 -7.11 -6.61
C GLU A 18 -17.80 -5.74 -6.66
N ALA A 19 -17.17 -5.33 -5.55
CA ALA A 19 -16.41 -4.09 -5.49
C ALA A 19 -15.23 -4.10 -6.48
N LEU A 20 -14.45 -5.19 -6.52
CA LEU A 20 -13.33 -5.34 -7.43
C LEU A 20 -13.78 -5.28 -8.90
N SER A 21 -14.91 -5.92 -9.22
CA SER A 21 -15.52 -5.91 -10.56
C SER A 21 -15.93 -4.50 -11.00
N LYS A 22 -16.56 -3.72 -10.12
CA LYS A 22 -16.94 -2.34 -10.41
C LYS A 22 -15.71 -1.45 -10.62
N LEU A 23 -14.71 -1.58 -9.74
CA LEU A 23 -13.48 -0.81 -9.81
C LEU A 23 -12.65 -1.14 -11.05
N SER A 24 -12.56 -2.41 -11.43
CA SER A 24 -11.81 -2.83 -12.62
C SER A 24 -12.46 -2.33 -13.91
N LYS A 25 -13.81 -2.33 -13.97
CA LYS A 25 -14.57 -1.75 -15.09
C LYS A 25 -14.38 -0.24 -15.19
N ARG A 26 -14.49 0.49 -14.07
CA ARG A 26 -14.27 1.94 -14.00
C ARG A 26 -12.89 2.31 -14.55
N ASP A 27 -11.86 1.55 -14.17
CA ASP A 27 -10.48 1.83 -14.53
C ASP A 27 -10.03 1.12 -15.82
N HIS A 28 -10.97 0.49 -16.55
CA HIS A 28 -10.75 -0.17 -17.83
C HIS A 28 -9.59 -1.18 -17.82
N MET A 29 -9.51 -2.01 -16.78
CA MET A 29 -8.44 -3.00 -16.61
C MET A 29 -8.96 -4.37 -16.11
N PRO A 30 -8.20 -5.46 -16.29
CA PRO A 30 -8.56 -6.76 -15.73
C PRO A 30 -8.65 -6.72 -14.21
N GLN A 31 -9.58 -7.50 -13.63
CA GLN A 31 -9.74 -7.62 -12.17
C GLN A 31 -8.43 -8.00 -11.46
N ALA A 32 -7.66 -8.95 -12.02
CA ALA A 32 -6.37 -9.35 -11.45
C ALA A 32 -5.37 -8.19 -11.38
N THR A 33 -5.31 -7.37 -12.44
CA THR A 33 -4.46 -6.17 -12.46
C THR A 33 -4.93 -5.15 -11.43
N LYS A 34 -6.25 -4.93 -11.31
CA LYS A 34 -6.81 -4.02 -10.32
C LYS A 34 -6.56 -4.51 -8.90
N ALA A 35 -6.71 -5.81 -8.63
CA ALA A 35 -6.43 -6.41 -7.34
C ALA A 35 -4.96 -6.24 -6.94
N LEU A 36 -4.03 -6.47 -7.87
CA LEU A 36 -2.60 -6.26 -7.62
C LEU A 36 -2.29 -4.79 -7.31
N TYR A 37 -2.92 -3.86 -8.03
CA TYR A 37 -2.76 -2.42 -7.78
C TYR A 37 -3.30 -2.03 -6.38
N LEU A 38 -4.49 -2.50 -6.01
CA LEU A 38 -5.07 -2.24 -4.69
C LEU A 38 -4.24 -2.88 -3.57
N LEU A 39 -3.71 -4.09 -3.80
CA LEU A 39 -2.81 -4.74 -2.85
C LEU A 39 -1.53 -3.95 -2.64
N ARG A 40 -0.99 -3.34 -3.70
CA ARG A 40 0.19 -2.46 -3.58
C ARG A 40 -0.12 -1.24 -2.71
N ILE A 41 -1.26 -0.58 -2.94
CA ILE A 41 -1.69 0.56 -2.11
C ILE A 41 -1.88 0.13 -0.66
N ALA A 42 -2.50 -1.04 -0.41
CA ALA A 42 -2.66 -1.54 0.95
C ALA A 42 -1.31 -1.75 1.65
N LEU A 43 -0.31 -2.29 0.94
CA LEU A 43 1.05 -2.43 1.48
C LEU A 43 1.73 -1.08 1.73
N GLU A 44 1.50 -0.08 0.88
CA GLU A 44 2.00 1.29 1.08
C GLU A 44 1.37 1.92 2.34
N ILE A 45 0.09 1.69 2.61
CA ILE A 45 -0.59 2.18 3.83
C ILE A 45 -0.04 1.49 5.10
N GLU A 46 0.11 0.16 5.06
CA GLU A 46 0.70 -0.58 6.18
C GLU A 46 2.14 -0.15 6.46
N GLU A 47 2.90 0.19 5.41
CA GLU A 47 4.22 0.78 5.56
C GLU A 47 4.13 2.14 6.27
N ASP A 48 3.28 3.05 5.80
CA ASP A 48 3.10 4.37 6.42
C ASP A 48 2.78 4.28 7.92
N ASP A 49 1.94 3.34 8.34
CA ASP A 49 1.62 3.11 9.76
C ASP A 49 2.87 2.72 10.58
N VAL A 50 3.72 1.86 10.02
CA VAL A 50 5.00 1.46 10.65
C VAL A 50 5.94 2.66 10.76
N TRP A 51 6.06 3.46 9.70
CA TRP A 51 6.92 4.64 9.69
C TRP A 51 6.43 5.71 10.65
N ASN A 52 5.12 5.93 10.73
CA ASN A 52 4.51 6.85 11.68
C ASN A 52 4.79 6.42 13.12
N ALA A 53 4.61 5.14 13.44
CA ALA A 53 4.91 4.62 14.78
C ALA A 53 6.38 4.84 15.20
N ILE A 54 7.32 4.80 14.25
CA ILE A 54 8.72 5.13 14.48
C ILE A 54 8.90 6.63 14.70
N ALA A 55 8.24 7.47 13.88
CA ALA A 55 8.30 8.92 13.99
C ALA A 55 7.76 9.40 15.34
N GLU A 56 6.60 8.91 15.77
CA GLU A 56 5.99 9.24 17.07
C GLU A 56 6.91 8.89 18.25
N ARG A 57 7.64 7.77 18.18
CA ARG A 57 8.61 7.40 19.23
C ARG A 57 9.81 8.35 19.30
N ARG A 58 10.16 8.97 18.17
CA ARG A 58 11.27 9.93 18.03
C ARG A 58 10.83 11.36 18.31
N ASP A 59 9.55 11.69 18.18
CA ASP A 59 9.01 13.02 18.46
C ASP A 59 8.79 13.20 19.98
N ARG A 60 9.84 13.65 20.67
CA ARG A 60 9.84 13.91 22.11
C ARG A 60 10.19 15.38 22.36
N LYS A 61 9.81 15.89 23.53
CA LYS A 61 10.05 17.29 23.91
C LYS A 61 11.54 17.68 23.90
N ASP A 62 12.43 16.70 24.12
CA ASP A 62 13.88 16.85 24.17
C ASP A 62 14.58 16.42 22.86
N SER A 63 13.82 16.07 21.82
CA SER A 63 14.37 15.67 20.53
C SER A 63 15.02 16.84 19.80
N THR A 64 16.16 16.57 19.18
CA THR A 64 16.85 17.55 18.32
C THR A 64 16.16 17.63 16.97
N PHE A 65 15.59 18.79 16.65
CA PHE A 65 15.01 19.07 15.34
C PHE A 65 16.04 19.75 14.42
N VAL A 66 15.93 19.49 13.13
CA VAL A 66 16.69 20.19 12.09
C VAL A 66 15.75 21.12 11.32
N SER A 67 16.25 22.27 10.87
CA SER A 67 15.46 23.17 10.02
C SER A 67 15.16 22.53 8.66
N HIS A 68 14.05 22.92 8.04
CA HIS A 68 13.66 22.44 6.71
C HIS A 68 14.79 22.61 5.68
N GLU A 69 15.43 23.77 5.64
CA GLU A 69 16.57 24.04 4.74
C GLU A 69 17.75 23.09 4.95
N LYS A 70 17.96 22.62 6.18
CA LYS A 70 19.02 21.64 6.51
C LYS A 70 18.61 20.21 6.18
N ALA A 71 17.32 19.89 6.23
CA ALA A 71 16.79 18.55 5.95
C ALA A 71 16.75 18.22 4.45
N TRP A 72 16.53 19.22 3.59
CA TRP A 72 16.31 19.03 2.13
C TRP A 72 17.46 19.52 1.24
N ARG A 73 18.63 19.76 1.83
CA ARG A 73 19.85 20.11 1.09
C ARG A 73 20.57 18.86 0.61
#